data_AF-A0A939XX15-F1
#
_entry.id   AF-A0A939XX15-F1
#
_cell.length_a   1.000
_cell.length_b   1.000
_cell.length_c   1.000
_cell.angle_alpha   90.00
_cell.angle_beta   90.00
_cell.angle_gamma   90.00
#
_symmetry.space_group_name_H-M   'P 1'
#
loop_
_entity.id
_entity.type
_entity.pdbx_description
1 polymer ?
#
loop_
_entity_poly.entity_id
_entity_poly.type
_entity_poly.pdbx_seq_one_letter_code
_entity_poly.pdbx_strand_id
1 'polypeptide(L)'
;MKKEILLCGALMLSLAGQAESILRVEFTDGTFTDYRGDKIENVTFEETSKCGLIQGKRFVDLGLPSGLKWATCDVGSDDENTNGSKFAWALTTPTTADQVPWSDYKYFDTENNDAPMTKYCENERFGKVDSLNVLEPSDDAASVHWGGEWRMPTKEEVEELVRECNISAVREANRLGNLFTSDKNGYEYVSLFFPYPSHLSNYWTSSLYETSSVMAYYYQMEDFFGIYTPSVSIGPKGAGRGHTCYVRAVSTSNNIEKDPMVVIHLKNGSVEEYLSAQVKDLFFYDSEASSTSQESGSLDGYGYVDLGLSVLWATHNVGASSPAGRGGLYAWGETAEEVGDTSVLYPTAYSALQYKYSLDDKIDSVSKYCVVDTFGVVDNLVRLEASDDAASVNWSSKWRMPTVEELNELMENCSVLFTDDYEGTGVSGILLTSKVPGYTDRSIFLPGNGYIQYEQKPTDAEGKELDDPYYWSSSLCEARCWLAWQMTFSLNRGWEEITFPRTIGASI
;
A
#
# COMPACT_ATOMS: atom_id res chain seq x y z
N MET A 1 -9.40 -29.73 -4.47
CA MET A 1 -9.25 -30.46 -3.21
C MET A 1 -9.69 -29.50 -2.11
N LYS A 2 -10.92 -29.63 -1.60
CA LYS A 2 -11.46 -28.72 -0.59
C LYS A 2 -10.73 -29.01 0.72
N LYS A 3 -9.87 -28.11 1.19
CA LYS A 3 -9.33 -28.19 2.56
C LYS A 3 -10.45 -27.71 3.48
N GLU A 4 -10.98 -28.66 4.25
CA GLU A 4 -11.95 -28.42 5.32
C GLU A 4 -11.23 -27.69 6.46
N ILE A 5 -11.29 -26.35 6.47
CA ILE A 5 -11.29 -25.64 7.75
C ILE A 5 -12.70 -25.84 8.29
N LEU A 6 -12.86 -26.78 9.21
CA LEU A 6 -14.14 -27.14 9.81
C LEU A 6 -14.60 -25.97 10.70
N LEU A 7 -15.29 -25.01 10.08
CA LEU A 7 -15.75 -23.76 10.69
C LEU A 7 -17.11 -23.97 11.35
N CYS A 8 -17.11 -24.24 12.65
CA CYS A 8 -18.30 -24.25 13.50
C CYS A 8 -17.94 -23.66 14.87
N GLY A 9 -18.36 -22.42 15.13
CA GLY A 9 -18.26 -21.74 16.44
C GLY A 9 -16.86 -21.19 16.74
N ALA A 10 -16.82 -20.11 17.54
CA ALA A 10 -15.61 -19.43 17.98
C ALA A 10 -14.56 -20.43 18.49
N LEU A 11 -13.65 -20.83 17.59
CA LEU A 11 -12.57 -21.74 17.89
C LEU A 11 -11.43 -20.87 18.44
N MET A 12 -11.33 -20.78 19.76
CA MET A 12 -10.14 -20.19 20.39
C MET A 12 -9.02 -21.22 20.39
N LEU A 13 -7.92 -20.94 19.68
CA LEU A 13 -6.66 -21.57 20.03
C LEU A 13 -6.08 -20.83 21.25
N SER A 14 -6.11 -21.47 22.43
CA SER A 14 -5.40 -20.97 23.61
C SER A 14 -3.94 -21.44 23.55
N LEU A 15 -2.99 -20.50 23.46
CA LEU A 15 -1.60 -20.75 23.11
C LEU A 15 -0.65 -20.81 24.33
N ALA A 16 -1.14 -21.32 25.47
CA ALA A 16 -0.33 -21.41 26.68
C ALA A 16 0.91 -22.31 26.46
N GLY A 17 2.09 -21.69 26.28
CA GLY A 17 3.39 -22.39 26.17
C GLY A 17 4.26 -22.06 24.94
N GLN A 18 3.91 -21.07 24.12
CA GLN A 18 4.51 -20.80 22.81
C GLN A 18 5.53 -19.64 22.76
N ALA A 19 6.33 -19.46 23.81
CA ALA A 19 7.19 -18.28 23.96
C ALA A 19 8.25 -18.09 22.83
N GLU A 20 8.56 -19.14 22.07
CA GLU A 20 9.58 -19.14 21.01
C GLU A 20 9.06 -19.53 19.62
N SER A 21 7.74 -19.68 19.45
CA SER A 21 7.13 -20.00 18.15
C SER A 21 6.70 -18.76 17.40
N ILE A 22 6.71 -18.82 16.07
CA ILE A 22 6.19 -17.81 15.16
C ILE A 22 4.87 -18.34 14.56
N LEU A 23 3.82 -17.52 14.59
CA LEU A 23 2.59 -17.77 13.84
C LEU A 23 2.78 -17.26 12.41
N ARG A 24 2.65 -18.15 11.43
CA ARG A 24 2.54 -17.76 10.02
C ARG A 24 1.08 -17.70 9.60
N VAL A 25 0.70 -16.61 8.93
CA VAL A 25 -0.52 -16.49 8.14
C VAL A 25 -0.13 -16.56 6.68
N GLU A 26 -0.44 -17.67 6.00
CA GLU A 26 -0.27 -17.79 4.55
C GLU A 26 -1.52 -17.30 3.83
N PHE A 27 -1.34 -16.46 2.82
CA PHE A 27 -2.43 -15.95 1.99
C PHE A 27 -2.60 -16.79 0.71
N THR A 28 -3.78 -16.66 0.11
CA THR A 28 -4.17 -17.38 -1.12
C THR A 28 -3.39 -16.95 -2.36
N ASP A 29 -2.82 -15.75 -2.35
CA ASP A 29 -1.91 -15.24 -3.39
C ASP A 29 -0.47 -15.81 -3.26
N GLY A 30 -0.19 -16.58 -2.21
CA GLY A 30 1.12 -17.17 -1.93
C GLY A 30 2.03 -16.32 -1.03
N THR A 31 1.63 -15.10 -0.69
CA THR A 31 2.32 -14.28 0.30
C THR A 31 2.06 -14.79 1.72
N PHE A 32 2.82 -14.29 2.70
CA PHE A 32 2.59 -14.60 4.11
C PHE A 32 3.00 -13.44 5.02
N THR A 33 2.47 -13.45 6.25
CA THR A 33 2.98 -12.62 7.34
C THR A 33 3.27 -13.47 8.56
N ASP A 34 4.19 -13.01 9.40
CA ASP A 34 4.67 -13.73 10.57
C ASP A 34 4.47 -12.90 11.84
N TYR A 35 4.00 -13.56 12.91
CA TYR A 35 3.76 -12.95 14.22
C TYR A 35 4.50 -13.70 15.31
N ARG A 36 5.08 -12.96 16.26
CA ARG A 36 5.70 -13.54 17.45
C ARG A 36 4.65 -14.21 18.34
N GLY A 37 4.74 -15.52 18.52
CA GLY A 37 3.80 -16.31 19.32
C GLY A 37 3.72 -15.86 20.78
N ASP A 38 4.82 -15.35 21.36
CA ASP A 38 4.80 -14.79 22.71
C ASP A 38 4.01 -13.48 22.85
N LYS A 39 3.75 -12.79 21.74
CA LYS A 39 2.93 -11.57 21.70
C LYS A 39 1.45 -11.85 21.42
N ILE A 40 1.09 -13.07 21.03
CA ILE A 40 -0.29 -13.46 20.71
C ILE A 40 -1.00 -13.92 22.00
N GLU A 41 -2.20 -13.38 22.25
CA GLU A 41 -3.12 -13.84 23.28
C GLU A 41 -3.92 -15.04 22.79
N ASN A 42 -4.58 -14.91 21.64
CA ASN A 42 -5.31 -15.99 20.97
C ASN A 42 -5.53 -15.66 19.48
N VAL A 43 -5.99 -16.65 18.72
CA VAL A 43 -6.51 -16.46 17.35
C VAL A 43 -7.96 -16.93 17.35
N THR A 44 -8.86 -16.09 16.85
CA THR A 44 -10.30 -16.36 16.73
C THR A 44 -10.75 -16.30 15.27
N PHE A 45 -11.90 -16.94 15.01
CA PHE A 45 -12.64 -16.79 13.76
C PHE A 45 -13.95 -16.07 14.09
N GLU A 46 -14.07 -14.82 13.68
CA GLU A 46 -15.17 -13.94 14.07
C GLU A 46 -16.13 -13.73 12.93
N GLU A 47 -17.39 -14.12 13.12
CA GLU A 47 -18.45 -13.80 12.18
C GLU A 47 -18.80 -12.31 12.28
N THR A 48 -18.63 -11.58 11.19
CA THR A 48 -19.10 -10.19 11.08
C THR A 48 -20.21 -10.06 10.04
N SER A 49 -21.04 -9.04 10.21
CA SER A 49 -21.98 -8.61 9.15
C SER A 49 -21.33 -7.63 8.17
N LYS A 50 -20.07 -7.26 8.42
CA LYS A 50 -19.32 -6.25 7.67
C LYS A 50 -18.62 -6.77 6.42
N CYS A 51 -18.57 -8.08 6.25
CA CYS A 51 -18.10 -8.71 5.03
C CYS A 51 -18.77 -10.06 4.85
N GLY A 52 -18.66 -10.63 3.65
CA GLY A 52 -19.22 -11.93 3.32
C GLY A 52 -19.58 -12.04 1.85
N LEU A 53 -20.59 -12.86 1.56
CA LEU A 53 -21.09 -13.08 0.21
C LEU A 53 -22.56 -12.65 0.09
N ILE A 54 -22.89 -11.98 -1.01
CA ILE A 54 -24.26 -11.79 -1.49
C ILE A 54 -24.35 -12.45 -2.85
N GLN A 55 -25.15 -13.52 -2.94
CA GLN A 55 -25.31 -14.29 -4.18
C GLN A 55 -23.97 -14.79 -4.76
N GLY A 56 -23.07 -15.23 -3.87
CA GLY A 56 -21.73 -15.71 -4.24
C GLY A 56 -20.74 -14.61 -4.62
N LYS A 57 -21.12 -13.32 -4.51
CA LYS A 57 -20.23 -12.18 -4.74
C LYS A 57 -19.81 -11.56 -3.43
N ARG A 58 -18.50 -11.33 -3.28
CA ARG A 58 -17.90 -10.83 -2.05
C ARG A 58 -18.19 -9.35 -1.87
N PHE A 59 -18.54 -8.96 -0.65
CA PHE A 59 -18.82 -7.59 -0.29
C PHE A 59 -18.09 -7.16 0.98
N VAL A 60 -17.93 -5.85 1.13
CA VAL A 60 -17.57 -5.15 2.36
C VAL A 60 -18.60 -4.08 2.69
N ASP A 61 -18.88 -3.89 3.97
CA ASP A 61 -19.68 -2.80 4.53
C ASP A 61 -18.74 -1.94 5.37
N LEU A 62 -18.42 -0.77 4.82
CA LEU A 62 -17.52 0.22 5.43
C LEU A 62 -18.21 1.04 6.54
N GLY A 63 -19.43 0.68 6.95
CA GLY A 63 -20.19 1.39 7.98
C GLY A 63 -20.68 2.76 7.52
N LEU A 64 -20.83 2.97 6.22
CA LEU A 64 -21.27 4.25 5.65
C LEU A 64 -22.74 4.54 6.01
N PRO A 65 -23.14 5.82 6.13
CA PRO A 65 -24.53 6.20 6.42
C PRO A 65 -25.58 5.59 5.48
N SER A 66 -25.27 5.36 4.21
CA SER A 66 -26.16 4.68 3.26
C SER A 66 -26.43 3.21 3.59
N GLY A 67 -25.57 2.57 4.38
CA GLY A 67 -25.63 1.13 4.67
C GLY A 67 -25.35 0.24 3.45
N LEU A 68 -24.79 0.80 2.38
CA LEU A 68 -24.46 0.07 1.16
C LEU A 68 -23.31 -0.90 1.38
N LYS A 69 -23.47 -2.08 0.79
CA LYS A 69 -22.44 -3.10 0.70
C LYS A 69 -21.74 -2.97 -0.64
N TRP A 70 -20.44 -2.75 -0.63
CA TRP A 70 -19.60 -2.58 -1.81
C TRP A 70 -19.00 -3.91 -2.23
N ALA A 71 -19.02 -4.22 -3.51
CA ALA A 71 -18.35 -5.40 -4.04
C ALA A 71 -16.82 -5.28 -3.88
N THR A 72 -16.13 -6.38 -3.56
CA THR A 72 -14.65 -6.33 -3.45
C THR A 72 -13.94 -6.39 -4.80
N CYS A 73 -14.61 -6.84 -5.86
CA CYS A 73 -14.07 -6.87 -7.22
C CYS A 73 -14.97 -6.13 -8.23
N ASP A 74 -14.38 -5.79 -9.37
CA ASP A 74 -15.08 -5.19 -10.51
C ASP A 74 -15.94 -6.23 -11.24
N VAL A 75 -17.03 -5.79 -11.87
CA VAL A 75 -17.84 -6.67 -12.73
C VAL A 75 -16.97 -7.22 -13.87
N GLY A 76 -16.87 -8.54 -13.95
CA GLY A 76 -16.03 -9.24 -14.93
C GLY A 76 -14.65 -9.64 -14.40
N SER A 77 -14.36 -9.41 -13.12
CA SER A 77 -13.22 -10.00 -12.40
C SER A 77 -13.72 -10.82 -11.19
N ASP A 78 -12.98 -11.86 -10.82
CA ASP A 78 -13.12 -12.58 -9.54
C ASP A 78 -11.96 -12.25 -8.57
N ASP A 79 -11.04 -11.38 -8.98
CA ASP A 79 -9.89 -10.90 -8.22
C ASP A 79 -10.05 -9.40 -7.95
N GLU A 80 -9.94 -9.01 -6.67
CA GLU A 80 -10.06 -7.63 -6.22
C GLU A 80 -8.89 -6.75 -6.65
N ASN A 81 -7.73 -7.34 -6.92
CA ASN A 81 -6.51 -6.62 -7.28
C ASN A 81 -6.41 -6.29 -8.77
N THR A 82 -7.33 -6.80 -9.58
CA THR A 82 -7.34 -6.60 -11.02
C THR A 82 -8.63 -5.95 -11.50
N ASN A 83 -8.51 -5.09 -12.51
CA ASN A 83 -9.71 -4.51 -13.11
C ASN A 83 -10.55 -5.57 -13.82
N GLY A 84 -11.86 -5.36 -13.78
CA GLY A 84 -12.83 -6.18 -14.49
C GLY A 84 -13.00 -5.79 -15.96
N SER A 85 -14.18 -6.07 -16.48
CA SER A 85 -14.54 -5.70 -17.84
C SER A 85 -14.89 -4.21 -17.95
N LYS A 86 -14.60 -3.60 -19.12
CA LYS A 86 -15.07 -2.26 -19.44
C LYS A 86 -16.42 -2.31 -20.14
N PHE A 87 -17.26 -1.33 -19.82
CA PHE A 87 -18.60 -1.15 -20.39
C PHE A 87 -18.80 0.29 -20.83
N ALA A 88 -19.52 0.50 -21.94
CA ALA A 88 -20.09 1.81 -22.21
C ALA A 88 -21.33 2.03 -21.33
N TRP A 89 -21.61 3.28 -20.96
CA TRP A 89 -22.71 3.59 -20.04
C TRP A 89 -24.05 3.11 -20.62
N ALA A 90 -24.93 2.50 -19.81
CA ALA A 90 -26.18 1.85 -20.24
C ALA A 90 -26.04 0.67 -21.22
N LEU A 91 -24.83 0.18 -21.50
CA LEU A 91 -24.59 -1.07 -22.23
C LEU A 91 -24.11 -2.16 -21.28
N THR A 92 -24.62 -3.37 -21.48
CA THR A 92 -24.35 -4.52 -20.60
C THR A 92 -23.45 -5.55 -21.26
N THR A 93 -23.04 -5.34 -22.51
CA THR A 93 -22.03 -6.18 -23.18
C THR A 93 -20.65 -5.56 -22.95
N PRO A 94 -19.68 -6.32 -22.39
CA PRO A 94 -18.34 -5.81 -22.17
C PRO A 94 -17.58 -5.61 -23.48
N THR A 95 -16.57 -4.74 -23.46
CA THR A 95 -15.70 -4.47 -24.62
C THR A 95 -14.27 -4.19 -24.18
N THR A 96 -13.31 -4.43 -25.07
CA THR A 96 -11.91 -4.07 -24.88
C THR A 96 -11.55 -2.72 -25.52
N ALA A 97 -12.46 -2.15 -26.33
CA ALA A 97 -12.27 -0.82 -26.92
C ALA A 97 -12.48 0.28 -25.86
N ASP A 98 -11.71 1.36 -25.94
CA ASP A 98 -11.88 2.51 -25.03
C ASP A 98 -13.15 3.34 -25.29
N GLN A 99 -13.77 3.13 -26.45
CA GLN A 99 -15.01 3.77 -26.84
C GLN A 99 -15.85 2.84 -27.74
N VAL A 100 -17.17 2.89 -27.54
CA VAL A 100 -18.18 2.39 -28.47
C VAL A 100 -18.60 3.56 -29.37
N PRO A 101 -18.50 3.41 -30.70
CA PRO A 101 -18.97 4.44 -31.63
C PRO A 101 -20.45 4.74 -31.42
N TRP A 102 -20.85 6.01 -31.56
CA TRP A 102 -22.26 6.40 -31.44
C TRP A 102 -23.17 5.66 -32.44
N SER A 103 -22.66 5.24 -33.61
CA SER A 103 -23.41 4.42 -34.57
C SER A 103 -23.83 3.06 -34.02
N ASP A 104 -23.08 2.54 -33.05
CA ASP A 104 -23.27 1.21 -32.46
C ASP A 104 -23.87 1.31 -31.05
N TYR A 105 -24.08 2.53 -30.55
CA TYR A 105 -24.61 2.78 -29.23
C TYR A 105 -26.13 2.61 -29.20
N LYS A 106 -26.62 1.62 -28.44
CA LYS A 106 -28.04 1.20 -28.35
C LYS A 106 -29.06 2.34 -28.27
N TYR A 107 -28.72 3.44 -27.60
CA TYR A 107 -29.63 4.57 -27.34
C TYR A 107 -29.33 5.81 -28.18
N PHE A 108 -28.70 5.64 -29.34
CA PHE A 108 -28.39 6.70 -30.29
C PHE A 108 -29.08 6.42 -31.63
N ASP A 109 -29.86 7.38 -32.10
CA ASP A 109 -30.53 7.36 -33.39
C ASP A 109 -29.65 8.00 -34.46
N THR A 110 -29.07 7.16 -35.31
CA THR A 110 -28.19 7.59 -36.41
C THR A 110 -28.91 8.37 -37.53
N GLU A 111 -30.25 8.31 -37.58
CA GLU A 111 -31.03 9.05 -38.58
C GLU A 111 -31.34 10.48 -38.13
N ASN A 112 -31.25 10.77 -36.83
CA ASN A 112 -31.56 12.07 -36.24
C ASN A 112 -30.31 12.73 -35.63
N ASN A 113 -29.53 13.43 -36.46
CA ASN A 113 -28.30 14.09 -36.03
C ASN A 113 -28.50 15.29 -35.08
N ASP A 114 -29.68 15.90 -35.03
CA ASP A 114 -29.92 17.10 -34.22
C ASP A 114 -30.23 16.76 -32.75
N ALA A 115 -30.91 15.62 -32.51
CA ALA A 115 -31.33 15.17 -31.19
C ALA A 115 -31.37 13.62 -31.11
N PRO A 116 -30.20 12.95 -31.14
CA PRO A 116 -30.11 11.50 -31.38
C PRO A 116 -30.44 10.60 -30.18
N MET A 117 -30.56 11.13 -28.96
CA MET A 117 -30.72 10.28 -27.77
C MET A 117 -32.14 9.71 -27.67
N THR A 118 -32.27 8.39 -27.57
CA THR A 118 -33.58 7.71 -27.53
C THR A 118 -33.99 7.24 -26.13
N LYS A 119 -33.06 7.23 -25.17
CA LYS A 119 -33.29 6.89 -23.75
C LYS A 119 -32.29 7.58 -22.81
N TYR A 120 -32.72 7.83 -21.57
CA TYR A 120 -32.01 8.58 -20.54
C TYR A 120 -31.72 9.99 -21.03
N CYS A 121 -32.80 10.73 -21.25
CA CYS A 121 -32.76 12.08 -21.78
C CYS A 121 -33.63 13.01 -20.93
N GLU A 122 -33.01 14.07 -20.42
CA GLU A 122 -33.65 15.09 -19.58
C GLU A 122 -33.92 16.40 -20.35
N ASN A 123 -33.33 16.57 -21.53
CA ASN A 123 -33.42 17.80 -22.30
C ASN A 123 -33.65 17.53 -23.79
N GLU A 124 -34.72 18.10 -24.32
CA GLU A 124 -35.19 17.94 -25.71
C GLU A 124 -34.14 18.29 -26.77
N ARG A 125 -33.13 19.10 -26.42
CA ARG A 125 -31.99 19.40 -27.28
C ARG A 125 -31.19 18.15 -27.65
N PHE A 126 -31.17 17.13 -26.79
CA PHE A 126 -30.35 15.93 -27.02
C PHE A 126 -31.16 14.78 -27.59
N GLY A 127 -32.48 14.76 -27.42
CA GLY A 127 -33.32 13.66 -27.89
C GLY A 127 -34.68 13.58 -27.22
N LYS A 128 -35.29 12.39 -27.28
CA LYS A 128 -36.62 12.14 -26.72
C LYS A 128 -36.57 12.12 -25.20
N VAL A 129 -37.12 13.15 -24.56
CA VAL A 129 -37.16 13.26 -23.09
C VAL A 129 -37.98 12.13 -22.46
N ASP A 130 -37.36 11.39 -21.56
CA ASP A 130 -37.98 10.36 -20.71
C ASP A 130 -37.78 10.62 -19.21
N SER A 131 -36.96 11.62 -18.86
CA SER A 131 -36.63 12.00 -17.47
C SER A 131 -35.98 10.88 -16.64
N LEU A 132 -35.41 9.87 -17.31
CA LEU A 132 -34.63 8.84 -16.64
C LEU A 132 -33.19 9.34 -16.46
N ASN A 133 -32.74 9.46 -15.22
CA ASN A 133 -31.40 9.94 -14.88
C ASN A 133 -30.59 8.98 -14.01
N VAL A 134 -31.13 7.80 -13.72
CA VAL A 134 -30.45 6.67 -13.11
C VAL A 134 -30.72 5.44 -13.98
N LEU A 135 -29.72 4.57 -14.16
CA LEU A 135 -29.87 3.35 -14.94
C LEU A 135 -30.97 2.45 -14.39
N GLU A 136 -31.82 1.96 -15.29
CA GLU A 136 -32.73 0.86 -14.98
C GLU A 136 -31.95 -0.46 -14.92
N PRO A 137 -32.40 -1.45 -14.12
CA PRO A 137 -31.67 -2.72 -13.96
C PRO A 137 -31.37 -3.46 -15.27
N SER A 138 -32.18 -3.29 -16.31
CA SER A 138 -31.95 -3.92 -17.63
C SER A 138 -30.81 -3.31 -18.45
N ASP A 139 -30.35 -2.11 -18.08
CA ASP A 139 -29.25 -1.39 -18.72
C ASP A 139 -28.03 -1.22 -17.79
N ASP A 140 -28.15 -1.65 -16.54
CA ASP A 140 -27.06 -1.65 -15.58
C ASP A 140 -26.22 -2.93 -15.73
N ALA A 141 -24.95 -2.78 -16.09
CA ALA A 141 -24.03 -3.90 -16.25
C ALA A 141 -23.88 -4.75 -14.98
N ALA A 142 -23.84 -4.14 -13.79
CA ALA A 142 -23.78 -4.90 -12.54
C ALA A 142 -25.08 -5.69 -12.32
N SER A 143 -26.24 -5.07 -12.53
CA SER A 143 -27.52 -5.76 -12.36
C SER A 143 -27.73 -6.89 -13.37
N VAL A 144 -27.32 -6.71 -14.64
CA VAL A 144 -27.47 -7.75 -15.66
C VAL A 144 -26.52 -8.92 -15.44
N HIS A 145 -25.27 -8.66 -15.04
CA HIS A 145 -24.27 -9.72 -14.88
C HIS A 145 -24.37 -10.46 -13.56
N TRP A 146 -24.70 -9.77 -12.46
CA TRP A 146 -24.71 -10.37 -11.12
C TRP A 146 -26.12 -10.60 -10.58
N GLY A 147 -27.12 -9.86 -11.06
CA GLY A 147 -28.52 -10.06 -10.65
C GLY A 147 -28.82 -9.61 -9.22
N GLY A 148 -30.03 -9.95 -8.76
CA GLY A 148 -30.45 -9.64 -7.40
C GLY A 148 -30.55 -8.15 -7.12
N GLU A 149 -29.99 -7.75 -5.98
CA GLU A 149 -29.92 -6.34 -5.56
C GLU A 149 -28.55 -5.70 -5.88
N TRP A 150 -27.75 -6.32 -6.76
CA TRP A 150 -26.51 -5.72 -7.25
C TRP A 150 -26.81 -4.69 -8.35
N ARG A 151 -26.16 -3.52 -8.27
CA ARG A 151 -26.24 -2.44 -9.26
C ARG A 151 -25.00 -1.56 -9.22
N MET A 152 -24.82 -0.70 -10.22
CA MET A 152 -23.88 0.40 -10.14
C MET A 152 -24.28 1.40 -9.05
N PRO A 153 -23.31 1.98 -8.31
CA PRO A 153 -23.57 3.06 -7.37
C PRO A 153 -24.01 4.32 -8.12
N THR A 154 -24.84 5.15 -7.49
CA THR A 154 -25.12 6.49 -8.00
C THR A 154 -23.92 7.42 -7.74
N LYS A 155 -23.93 8.59 -8.38
CA LYS A 155 -22.95 9.66 -8.10
C LYS A 155 -22.88 9.97 -6.61
N GLU A 156 -24.02 10.16 -5.95
CA GLU A 156 -24.11 10.56 -4.55
C GLU A 156 -23.54 9.49 -3.61
N GLU A 157 -23.66 8.21 -3.97
CA GLU A 157 -23.13 7.08 -3.21
C GLU A 157 -21.61 6.97 -3.33
N VAL A 158 -21.04 7.27 -4.50
CA VAL A 158 -19.58 7.38 -4.66
C VAL A 158 -19.05 8.62 -3.93
N GLU A 159 -19.77 9.75 -3.98
CA GLU A 159 -19.41 10.96 -3.22
C GLU A 159 -19.43 10.70 -1.71
N GLU A 160 -20.38 9.91 -1.21
CA GLU A 160 -20.39 9.44 0.18
C GLU A 160 -19.15 8.60 0.48
N LEU A 161 -18.83 7.59 -0.33
CA LEU A 161 -17.65 6.74 -0.14
C LEU A 161 -16.38 7.60 0.02
N VAL A 162 -16.14 8.54 -0.89
CA VAL A 162 -14.93 9.38 -0.85
C VAL A 162 -14.94 10.36 0.32
N ARG A 163 -16.10 10.89 0.70
CA ARG A 163 -16.23 11.85 1.80
C ARG A 163 -16.08 11.20 3.18
N GLU A 164 -16.47 9.93 3.29
CA GLU A 164 -16.63 9.25 4.58
C GLU A 164 -15.51 8.25 4.90
N CYS A 165 -14.65 7.92 3.94
CA CYS A 165 -13.53 7.00 4.09
C CYS A 165 -12.17 7.69 4.11
N ASN A 166 -11.20 7.02 4.75
CA ASN A 166 -9.78 7.32 4.61
C ASN A 166 -9.27 6.65 3.32
N ILE A 167 -8.44 7.35 2.55
CA ILE A 167 -7.95 6.87 1.24
C ILE A 167 -6.42 6.84 1.25
N SER A 168 -5.84 5.68 0.96
CA SER A 168 -4.41 5.48 0.76
C SER A 168 -4.11 4.89 -0.62
N ALA A 169 -2.87 4.99 -1.08
CA ALA A 169 -2.41 4.32 -2.29
C ALA A 169 -1.74 2.99 -1.93
N VAL A 170 -2.01 1.94 -2.71
CA VAL A 170 -1.28 0.67 -2.67
C VAL A 170 -0.45 0.58 -3.95
N ARG A 171 0.83 0.20 -3.82
CA ARG A 171 1.80 0.19 -4.93
C ARG A 171 2.63 -1.09 -5.01
N GLU A 172 2.04 -2.23 -4.71
CA GLU A 172 2.77 -3.49 -4.79
C GLU A 172 2.90 -3.92 -6.27
N ALA A 173 3.94 -4.68 -6.63
CA ALA A 173 4.24 -5.09 -8.01
C ALA A 173 3.04 -5.67 -8.81
N ASN A 174 2.05 -6.27 -8.14
CA ASN A 174 0.82 -6.80 -8.73
C ASN A 174 -0.48 -6.19 -8.16
N ARG A 175 -0.38 -5.15 -7.33
CA ARG A 175 -1.52 -4.52 -6.65
C ARG A 175 -1.30 -3.01 -6.58
N LEU A 176 -1.72 -2.35 -7.66
CA LEU A 176 -1.66 -0.90 -7.79
C LEU A 176 -3.08 -0.34 -7.75
N GLY A 177 -3.41 0.50 -6.77
CA GLY A 177 -4.79 0.97 -6.59
C GLY A 177 -5.03 1.87 -5.37
N ASN A 178 -6.25 2.40 -5.23
CA ASN A 178 -6.66 3.18 -4.07
C ASN A 178 -7.31 2.24 -3.05
N LEU A 179 -6.88 2.31 -1.80
CA LEU A 179 -7.47 1.58 -0.68
C LEU A 179 -8.34 2.52 0.15
N PHE A 180 -9.58 2.10 0.40
CA PHE A 180 -10.55 2.82 1.21
C PHE A 180 -10.73 2.08 2.53
N THR A 181 -10.51 2.78 3.64
CA THR A 181 -10.78 2.29 5.00
C THR A 181 -11.77 3.22 5.70
N SER A 182 -12.38 2.74 6.78
CA SER A 182 -13.39 3.52 7.51
C SER A 182 -13.37 3.17 9.00
N ASP A 183 -13.25 4.19 9.84
CA ASP A 183 -13.29 4.00 11.30
C ASP A 183 -14.71 3.68 11.82
N LYS A 184 -15.72 3.69 10.94
CA LYS A 184 -17.14 3.51 11.30
C LYS A 184 -17.60 2.05 11.33
N ASN A 185 -16.88 1.16 10.66
CA ASN A 185 -17.23 -0.27 10.65
C ASN A 185 -16.74 -0.99 11.91
N GLY A 186 -15.77 -0.42 12.65
CA GLY A 186 -15.13 -1.03 13.81
C GLY A 186 -14.07 -2.08 13.49
N TYR A 187 -13.66 -2.20 12.22
CA TYR A 187 -12.71 -3.18 11.69
C TYR A 187 -11.68 -2.48 10.80
N GLU A 188 -10.41 -2.54 11.18
CA GLU A 188 -9.32 -1.86 10.45
C GLU A 188 -9.13 -2.43 9.04
N TYR A 189 -9.31 -3.74 8.89
CA TYR A 189 -8.99 -4.47 7.66
C TYR A 189 -10.19 -4.73 6.74
N VAL A 190 -11.41 -4.38 7.17
CA VAL A 190 -12.57 -4.32 6.25
C VAL A 190 -12.41 -3.08 5.38
N SER A 191 -11.76 -3.28 4.24
CA SER A 191 -11.34 -2.25 3.31
C SER A 191 -11.88 -2.51 1.90
N LEU A 192 -11.91 -1.47 1.08
CA LEU A 192 -12.35 -1.54 -0.30
C LEU A 192 -11.21 -1.08 -1.22
N PHE A 193 -10.79 -1.94 -2.14
CA PHE A 193 -9.69 -1.65 -3.05
C PHE A 193 -10.16 -1.43 -4.48
N PHE A 194 -9.64 -0.36 -5.11
CA PHE A 194 -9.89 -0.01 -6.50
C PHE A 194 -8.59 -0.04 -7.33
N PRO A 195 -8.44 -1.02 -8.24
CA PRO A 195 -7.21 -1.15 -9.03
C PRO A 195 -7.07 -0.10 -10.16
N TYR A 196 -5.83 0.39 -10.34
CA TYR A 196 -5.38 1.24 -11.46
C TYR A 196 -4.02 0.79 -12.05
N PRO A 197 -3.95 -0.24 -12.90
CA PRO A 197 -2.68 -0.83 -13.37
C PRO A 197 -1.81 0.10 -14.23
N SER A 198 -2.33 1.26 -14.64
CA SER A 198 -1.61 2.25 -15.46
C SER A 198 -1.75 3.68 -14.93
N HIS A 199 -1.67 3.85 -13.61
CA HIS A 199 -1.76 5.12 -12.85
C HIS A 199 -3.15 5.76 -12.77
N LEU A 200 -4.10 5.33 -13.60
CA LEU A 200 -5.51 5.74 -13.50
C LEU A 200 -6.45 4.64 -13.99
N SER A 201 -7.66 4.63 -13.44
CA SER A 201 -8.81 3.82 -13.85
C SER A 201 -10.10 4.63 -13.70
N ASN A 202 -10.97 4.56 -14.72
CA ASN A 202 -12.28 5.21 -14.70
C ASN A 202 -13.37 4.19 -14.40
N TYR A 203 -14.34 4.60 -13.59
CA TYR A 203 -15.44 3.76 -13.14
C TYR A 203 -16.78 4.45 -13.30
N TRP A 204 -17.74 3.77 -13.91
CA TRP A 204 -19.08 4.33 -14.09
C TRP A 204 -19.86 4.43 -12.77
N THR A 205 -20.67 5.48 -12.70
CA THR A 205 -21.84 5.54 -11.82
C THR A 205 -23.10 5.25 -12.64
N SER A 206 -24.21 4.93 -11.98
CA SER A 206 -25.52 4.79 -12.62
C SER A 206 -26.19 6.14 -12.95
N SER A 207 -25.60 7.27 -12.55
CA SER A 207 -26.20 8.60 -12.71
C SER A 207 -25.86 9.25 -14.06
N LEU A 208 -26.88 9.77 -14.74
CA LEU A 208 -26.76 10.62 -15.92
C LEU A 208 -26.14 11.97 -15.54
N TYR A 209 -25.41 12.60 -16.46
CA TYR A 209 -24.85 13.92 -16.23
C TYR A 209 -25.90 15.03 -16.37
N GLU A 210 -26.07 15.82 -15.30
CA GLU A 210 -27.20 16.76 -15.11
C GLU A 210 -27.35 17.86 -16.18
N THR A 211 -26.30 18.16 -16.94
CA THR A 211 -26.35 19.21 -17.98
C THR A 211 -26.27 18.66 -19.41
N SER A 212 -26.05 17.36 -19.60
CA SER A 212 -25.87 16.76 -20.92
C SER A 212 -26.28 15.29 -20.96
N SER A 213 -27.36 14.98 -21.68
CA SER A 213 -27.88 13.61 -21.80
C SER A 213 -27.03 12.68 -22.68
N VAL A 214 -25.98 13.22 -23.32
CA VAL A 214 -24.95 12.42 -24.01
C VAL A 214 -23.80 12.02 -23.09
N MET A 215 -23.81 12.45 -21.83
CA MET A 215 -22.76 12.19 -20.84
C MET A 215 -23.32 11.52 -19.58
N ALA A 216 -22.45 10.82 -18.87
CA ALA A 216 -22.76 10.24 -17.57
C ALA A 216 -21.61 10.49 -16.58
N TYR A 217 -21.91 10.42 -15.28
CA TYR A 217 -20.91 10.58 -14.24
C TYR A 217 -20.06 9.30 -14.13
N TYR A 218 -18.74 9.51 -14.11
CA TYR A 218 -17.76 8.50 -13.72
C TYR A 218 -16.88 9.07 -12.61
N TYR A 219 -16.23 8.20 -11.86
CA TYR A 219 -15.14 8.58 -10.97
C TYR A 219 -13.84 8.00 -11.47
N GLN A 220 -12.75 8.71 -11.19
CA GLN A 220 -11.41 8.34 -11.58
C GLN A 220 -10.61 8.01 -10.33
N MET A 221 -10.13 6.77 -10.29
CA MET A 221 -9.19 6.28 -9.31
C MET A 221 -7.79 6.50 -9.90
N GLU A 222 -6.97 7.31 -9.23
CA GLU A 222 -5.69 7.72 -9.77
C GLU A 222 -4.67 8.02 -8.67
N ASP A 223 -3.42 8.12 -9.12
CA ASP A 223 -2.30 8.66 -8.39
C ASP A 223 -1.84 9.97 -9.06
N PHE A 224 -1.72 11.06 -8.31
CA PHE A 224 -1.54 12.39 -8.88
C PHE A 224 -0.08 12.65 -9.28
N PHE A 225 0.28 12.32 -10.52
CA PHE A 225 1.50 12.78 -11.22
C PHE A 225 2.80 12.79 -10.37
N GLY A 226 3.06 11.73 -9.60
CA GLY A 226 4.28 11.59 -8.80
C GLY A 226 4.29 12.37 -7.48
N ILE A 227 3.17 13.00 -7.10
CA ILE A 227 2.90 13.42 -5.73
C ILE A 227 2.21 12.22 -5.08
N TYR A 228 2.82 11.61 -4.06
CA TYR A 228 2.38 10.39 -3.36
C TYR A 228 1.06 10.55 -2.57
N THR A 229 0.18 11.44 -3.01
CA THR A 229 -1.17 11.61 -2.46
C THR A 229 -2.16 10.92 -3.40
N PRO A 230 -2.87 9.86 -2.96
CA PRO A 230 -3.96 9.30 -3.74
C PRO A 230 -4.99 10.40 -4.02
N SER A 231 -5.48 10.47 -5.25
CA SER A 231 -6.55 11.41 -5.58
C SER A 231 -7.70 10.67 -6.22
N VAL A 232 -8.90 10.92 -5.72
CA VAL A 232 -10.12 10.53 -6.42
C VAL A 232 -10.64 11.78 -7.12
N SER A 233 -10.54 11.79 -8.44
CA SER A 233 -11.06 12.88 -9.25
C SER A 233 -12.58 12.76 -9.31
N ILE A 234 -13.27 13.38 -8.34
CA ILE A 234 -14.70 13.66 -8.41
C ILE A 234 -14.88 15.06 -8.98
N GLY A 235 -15.58 15.17 -10.10
CA GLY A 235 -16.00 16.47 -10.61
C GLY A 235 -17.22 16.35 -11.50
N PRO A 236 -17.77 17.47 -11.99
CA PRO A 236 -18.78 17.48 -13.05
C PRO A 236 -18.19 17.05 -14.41
N LYS A 237 -17.23 16.12 -14.40
CA LYS A 237 -16.63 15.51 -15.59
C LYS A 237 -17.59 14.43 -16.05
N GLY A 238 -18.56 14.80 -16.88
CA GLY A 238 -19.24 13.79 -17.67
C GLY A 238 -18.23 13.21 -18.68
N ALA A 239 -18.27 11.90 -18.89
CA ALA A 239 -17.69 11.31 -20.10
C ALA A 239 -18.84 11.00 -21.06
N GLY A 240 -18.59 11.12 -22.36
CA GLY A 240 -19.57 10.70 -23.35
C GLY A 240 -19.99 9.25 -23.08
N ARG A 241 -21.29 8.94 -23.15
CA ARG A 241 -21.83 7.62 -22.77
C ARG A 241 -21.25 6.44 -23.57
N GLY A 242 -20.66 6.72 -24.74
CA GLY A 242 -19.91 5.75 -25.54
C GLY A 242 -18.49 5.44 -25.02
N HIS A 243 -17.89 6.25 -24.15
CA HIS A 243 -16.63 5.87 -23.48
C HIS A 243 -16.82 4.60 -22.67
N THR A 244 -15.75 3.84 -22.49
CA THR A 244 -15.81 2.61 -21.71
C THR A 244 -15.05 2.77 -20.40
N CYS A 245 -15.68 2.33 -19.32
CA CYS A 245 -15.15 2.41 -17.96
C CYS A 245 -15.42 1.10 -17.23
N TYR A 246 -14.70 0.86 -16.15
CA TYR A 246 -14.93 -0.27 -15.27
C TYR A 246 -16.21 -0.07 -14.45
N VAL A 247 -16.70 -1.14 -13.85
CA VAL A 247 -17.93 -1.13 -13.06
C VAL A 247 -17.67 -1.80 -11.72
N ARG A 248 -17.86 -1.04 -10.64
CA ARG A 248 -17.91 -1.56 -9.27
C ARG A 248 -19.36 -1.61 -8.81
N ALA A 249 -19.80 -2.74 -8.28
CA ALA A 249 -21.18 -2.91 -7.87
C ALA A 249 -21.39 -2.59 -6.38
N VAL A 250 -22.60 -2.15 -6.04
CA VAL A 250 -23.11 -2.01 -4.67
C VAL A 250 -24.40 -2.80 -4.51
N SER A 251 -24.74 -3.15 -3.26
CA SER A 251 -25.98 -3.84 -2.93
C SER A 251 -26.60 -3.34 -1.61
N THR A 252 -27.93 -3.36 -1.56
CA THR A 252 -28.74 -3.13 -0.37
C THR A 252 -29.11 -4.42 0.37
N SER A 253 -28.72 -5.58 -0.17
CA SER A 253 -29.20 -6.87 0.35
C SER A 253 -28.74 -7.11 1.78
N ASN A 254 -29.66 -7.61 2.59
CA ASN A 254 -29.36 -8.12 3.93
C ASN A 254 -29.33 -9.65 3.97
N ASN A 255 -29.59 -10.31 2.84
CA ASN A 255 -29.42 -11.75 2.71
C ASN A 255 -27.94 -12.06 2.42
N ILE A 256 -27.15 -12.12 3.49
CA ILE A 256 -25.71 -12.34 3.46
C ILE A 256 -25.38 -13.76 3.90
N GLU A 257 -24.48 -14.41 3.18
CA GLU A 257 -23.73 -15.56 3.68
C GLU A 257 -22.49 -15.00 4.38
N LYS A 258 -22.39 -15.24 5.69
CA LYS A 258 -21.29 -14.71 6.49
C LYS A 258 -20.01 -15.46 6.16
N ASP A 259 -18.94 -14.70 5.97
CA ASP A 259 -17.58 -15.20 5.86
C ASP A 259 -16.83 -14.72 7.10
N PRO A 260 -16.29 -15.62 7.96
CA PRO A 260 -15.61 -15.21 9.18
C PRO A 260 -14.34 -14.43 8.85
N MET A 261 -13.95 -13.55 9.77
CA MET A 261 -12.62 -12.95 9.83
C MET A 261 -11.71 -13.85 10.65
N VAL A 262 -10.43 -13.95 10.27
CA VAL A 262 -9.37 -14.43 11.16
C VAL A 262 -8.91 -13.24 11.98
N VAL A 263 -9.00 -13.31 13.30
CA VAL A 263 -8.58 -12.22 14.20
C VAL A 263 -7.49 -12.75 15.11
N ILE A 264 -6.32 -12.12 15.09
CA ILE A 264 -5.19 -12.41 15.97
C ILE A 264 -5.23 -11.36 17.08
N HIS A 265 -5.59 -11.80 18.28
CA HIS A 265 -5.61 -10.96 19.47
C HIS A 265 -4.20 -10.92 20.05
N LEU A 266 -3.62 -9.72 20.16
CA LEU A 266 -2.29 -9.50 20.72
C LEU A 266 -2.41 -9.14 22.21
N LYS A 267 -1.41 -9.53 23.01
CA LYS A 267 -1.42 -9.33 24.48
C LYS A 267 -1.41 -7.87 24.93
N ASN A 268 -1.01 -6.96 24.05
CA ASN A 268 -1.08 -5.51 24.26
C ASN A 268 -2.52 -4.96 24.08
N GLY A 269 -3.47 -5.81 23.68
CA GLY A 269 -4.87 -5.46 23.41
C GLY A 269 -5.16 -5.00 21.98
N SER A 270 -4.15 -4.93 21.09
CA SER A 270 -4.39 -4.70 19.66
C SER A 270 -4.80 -6.00 18.97
N VAL A 271 -5.41 -5.88 17.79
CA VAL A 271 -5.86 -7.02 16.99
C VAL A 271 -5.36 -6.89 15.55
N GLU A 272 -5.09 -8.01 14.91
CA GLU A 272 -4.79 -8.10 13.47
C GLU A 272 -5.90 -8.90 12.80
N GLU A 273 -6.50 -8.39 11.74
CA GLU A 273 -7.71 -8.97 11.17
C GLU A 273 -7.54 -9.29 9.68
N TYR A 274 -7.97 -10.47 9.26
CA TYR A 274 -7.92 -10.91 7.87
C TYR A 274 -9.26 -11.48 7.44
N LEU A 275 -9.64 -11.24 6.19
CA LEU A 275 -10.73 -12.01 5.58
C LEU A 275 -10.32 -13.47 5.55
N SER A 276 -11.11 -14.38 6.14
CA SER A 276 -10.70 -15.79 6.19
C SER A 276 -10.55 -16.40 4.79
N ALA A 277 -11.29 -15.91 3.80
CA ALA A 277 -11.11 -16.32 2.41
C ALA A 277 -9.78 -15.91 1.78
N GLN A 278 -9.09 -14.89 2.30
CA GLN A 278 -7.74 -14.54 1.88
C GLN A 278 -6.69 -15.44 2.53
N VAL A 279 -7.00 -16.06 3.68
CA VAL A 279 -6.08 -16.92 4.43
C VAL A 279 -6.13 -18.35 3.89
N LYS A 280 -5.01 -18.81 3.32
CA LYS A 280 -4.82 -20.15 2.79
C LYS A 280 -4.50 -21.17 3.89
N ASP A 281 -3.62 -20.80 4.82
CA ASP A 281 -3.21 -21.65 5.94
C ASP A 281 -2.72 -20.76 7.11
N LEU A 282 -2.80 -21.29 8.32
CA LEU A 282 -2.34 -20.58 9.53
C LEU A 282 -1.77 -21.59 10.52
N PHE A 283 -0.48 -21.46 10.85
CA PHE A 283 0.23 -22.45 11.65
C PHE A 283 1.39 -21.84 12.44
N PHE A 284 1.75 -22.50 13.53
CA PHE A 284 2.93 -22.16 14.31
C PHE A 284 4.14 -22.97 13.86
N TYR A 285 5.32 -22.34 13.88
CA TYR A 285 6.61 -22.99 13.69
C TYR A 285 7.65 -22.44 14.68
N ASP A 286 8.69 -23.22 14.98
CA ASP A 286 9.73 -22.80 15.93
C ASP A 286 10.65 -21.73 15.31
N SER A 287 10.99 -20.69 16.07
CA SER A 287 11.87 -19.60 15.61
C SER A 287 13.28 -20.06 15.20
N GLU A 288 13.76 -21.18 15.74
CA GLU A 288 15.05 -21.78 15.35
C GLU A 288 15.07 -22.33 13.92
N ALA A 289 13.91 -22.54 13.29
CA ALA A 289 13.82 -23.05 11.91
C ALA A 289 13.99 -21.96 10.83
N SER A 290 14.14 -20.67 11.20
CA SER A 290 14.17 -19.55 10.24
C SER A 290 15.15 -18.42 10.59
N SER A 291 15.97 -18.55 11.64
CA SER A 291 16.69 -17.39 12.21
C SER A 291 18.07 -17.11 11.62
N THR A 292 18.76 -18.08 10.99
CA THR A 292 20.08 -17.78 10.43
C THR A 292 19.93 -17.04 9.10
N SER A 293 20.36 -15.78 9.04
CA SER A 293 20.66 -15.08 7.79
C SER A 293 21.81 -15.83 7.10
N GLN A 294 21.51 -16.93 6.40
CA GLN A 294 22.53 -17.68 5.69
C GLN A 294 23.03 -16.83 4.53
N GLU A 295 24.25 -16.36 4.67
CA GLU A 295 24.96 -15.64 3.62
C GLU A 295 24.86 -16.43 2.31
N SER A 296 24.40 -15.76 1.27
CA SER A 296 24.36 -16.34 -0.07
C SER A 296 25.76 -16.36 -0.70
N GLY A 297 26.63 -15.47 -0.24
CA GLY A 297 28.04 -15.42 -0.61
C GLY A 297 28.73 -14.21 0.02
N SER A 298 29.93 -13.90 -0.48
CA SER A 298 30.65 -12.68 -0.13
C SER A 298 31.15 -11.94 -1.37
N LEU A 299 31.19 -10.62 -1.29
CA LEU A 299 31.69 -9.72 -2.32
C LEU A 299 32.65 -8.71 -1.70
N ASP A 300 33.90 -8.71 -2.18
CA ASP A 300 34.97 -7.82 -1.70
C ASP A 300 35.19 -7.88 -0.17
N GLY A 301 34.94 -9.06 0.43
CA GLY A 301 35.14 -9.32 1.85
C GLY A 301 33.90 -9.14 2.73
N TYR A 302 32.77 -8.72 2.15
CA TYR A 302 31.50 -8.49 2.86
C TYR A 302 30.46 -9.52 2.45
N GLY A 303 29.70 -10.05 3.42
CA GLY A 303 28.64 -11.01 3.17
C GLY A 303 27.42 -10.35 2.50
N TYR A 304 26.72 -11.10 1.66
CA TYR A 304 25.43 -10.68 1.09
C TYR A 304 24.39 -11.80 1.19
N VAL A 305 23.12 -11.41 1.18
CA VAL A 305 21.96 -12.28 1.07
C VAL A 305 21.23 -11.96 -0.24
N ASP A 306 20.94 -13.00 -1.01
CA ASP A 306 20.02 -12.94 -2.13
C ASP A 306 18.61 -13.23 -1.61
N LEU A 307 17.75 -12.20 -1.61
CA LEU A 307 16.35 -12.30 -1.19
C LEU A 307 15.41 -12.65 -2.37
N GLY A 308 15.95 -12.85 -3.57
CA GLY A 308 15.15 -13.02 -4.80
C GLY A 308 14.58 -11.71 -5.34
N LEU A 309 15.14 -10.57 -4.90
CA LEU A 309 14.76 -9.20 -5.28
C LEU A 309 15.65 -8.69 -6.42
N SER A 310 15.47 -7.43 -6.83
CA SER A 310 16.24 -6.82 -7.93
C SER A 310 17.73 -6.64 -7.62
N VAL A 311 18.11 -6.58 -6.34
CA VAL A 311 19.48 -6.43 -5.86
C VAL A 311 19.83 -7.39 -4.72
N LEU A 312 21.12 -7.61 -4.52
CA LEU A 312 21.67 -8.34 -3.38
C LEU A 312 21.81 -7.41 -2.18
N TRP A 313 21.48 -7.90 -0.99
CA TRP A 313 21.49 -7.10 0.23
C TRP A 313 22.70 -7.45 1.10
N ALA A 314 23.35 -6.43 1.67
CA ALA A 314 24.42 -6.64 2.64
C ALA A 314 23.91 -7.38 3.89
N THR A 315 24.76 -8.18 4.53
CA THR A 315 24.40 -8.86 5.78
C THR A 315 24.40 -7.94 7.00
N HIS A 316 25.02 -6.76 6.90
CA HIS A 316 25.12 -5.80 8.00
C HIS A 316 25.28 -4.36 7.49
N ASN A 317 25.13 -3.39 8.40
CA ASN A 317 25.30 -1.97 8.07
C ASN A 317 26.76 -1.63 7.72
N VAL A 318 26.96 -0.55 6.97
CA VAL A 318 28.30 0.01 6.71
C VAL A 318 28.95 0.44 8.03
N GLY A 319 30.20 0.03 8.28
CA GLY A 319 30.92 0.26 9.54
C GLY A 319 30.66 -0.79 10.63
N ALA A 320 29.73 -1.73 10.42
CA ALA A 320 29.52 -2.88 11.30
C ALA A 320 30.39 -4.08 10.88
N SER A 321 30.48 -5.07 11.78
CA SER A 321 31.12 -6.37 11.52
C SER A 321 30.19 -7.56 11.74
N SER A 322 28.90 -7.30 11.99
CA SER A 322 27.87 -8.31 12.22
C SER A 322 26.48 -7.70 11.96
N PRO A 323 25.45 -8.52 11.66
CA PRO A 323 24.09 -8.03 11.43
C PRO A 323 23.53 -7.20 12.58
N ALA A 324 23.82 -7.59 13.83
CA ALA A 324 23.41 -6.85 15.03
C ALA A 324 24.21 -5.56 15.27
N GLY A 325 25.34 -5.37 14.58
CA GLY A 325 26.18 -4.21 14.74
C GLY A 325 25.50 -2.94 14.20
N ARG A 326 25.46 -1.89 15.01
CA ARG A 326 24.89 -0.58 14.64
C ARG A 326 25.42 -0.02 13.32
N GLY A 327 26.71 -0.21 13.06
CA GLY A 327 27.40 0.46 11.96
C GLY A 327 27.67 1.94 12.25
N GLY A 328 28.11 2.64 11.22
CA GLY A 328 28.33 4.08 11.23
C GLY A 328 27.04 4.85 10.94
N LEU A 329 27.00 6.10 11.37
CA LEU A 329 25.97 7.05 10.95
C LEU A 329 26.58 8.02 9.95
N TYR A 330 25.89 8.18 8.83
CA TYR A 330 26.36 8.99 7.70
C TYR A 330 25.30 10.03 7.37
N ALA A 331 25.71 11.30 7.24
CA ALA A 331 24.88 12.29 6.58
C ALA A 331 24.75 11.92 5.09
N TRP A 332 23.63 12.27 4.46
CA TRP A 332 23.36 11.84 3.09
C TRP A 332 24.40 12.42 2.12
N GLY A 333 25.08 11.54 1.40
CA GLY A 333 26.17 11.91 0.50
C GLY A 333 27.54 12.04 1.17
N GLU A 334 27.65 12.00 2.51
CA GLU A 334 28.93 11.88 3.21
C GLU A 334 29.42 10.43 3.24
N THR A 335 30.74 10.25 3.18
CA THR A 335 31.36 8.92 3.09
C THR A 335 32.20 8.56 4.32
N ALA A 336 32.41 9.54 5.19
CA ALA A 336 32.99 9.35 6.51
C ALA A 336 31.89 9.40 7.56
N GLU A 337 32.05 8.63 8.62
CA GLU A 337 31.14 8.67 9.77
C GLU A 337 31.12 10.09 10.36
N GLU A 338 29.94 10.54 10.75
CA GLU A 338 29.78 11.78 11.51
C GLU A 338 30.50 11.66 12.87
N VAL A 339 31.62 12.38 13.03
CA VAL A 339 32.33 12.56 14.31
C VAL A 339 32.05 13.97 14.83
N GLY A 340 30.79 14.27 15.15
CA GLY A 340 30.33 15.57 15.64
C GLY A 340 29.30 15.40 16.75
N ASP A 341 29.19 16.38 17.65
CA ASP A 341 28.34 16.36 18.86
C ASP A 341 26.91 15.86 18.56
N THR A 342 26.67 14.58 18.78
CA THR A 342 25.46 13.83 18.41
C THR A 342 24.22 14.21 19.25
N SER A 343 24.32 15.29 20.04
CA SER A 343 23.27 15.78 20.93
C SER A 343 22.35 16.83 20.30
N VAL A 344 22.52 17.22 19.03
CA VAL A 344 21.70 18.28 18.43
C VAL A 344 20.45 17.69 17.76
N LEU A 345 19.34 17.72 18.53
CA LEU A 345 18.00 17.18 18.22
C LEU A 345 17.33 17.67 16.90
N TYR A 346 17.89 18.70 16.26
CA TYR A 346 17.34 19.33 15.06
C TYR A 346 18.48 19.74 14.14
N PRO A 347 18.27 19.75 12.81
CA PRO A 347 19.22 20.39 11.94
C PRO A 347 19.24 21.88 12.29
N THR A 348 20.38 22.31 12.81
CA THR A 348 20.63 23.71 13.16
C THR A 348 21.41 24.36 12.03
N ALA A 349 21.46 25.69 12.06
CA ALA A 349 22.42 26.42 11.23
C ALA A 349 23.87 25.90 11.42
N TYR A 350 24.20 25.35 12.59
CA TYR A 350 25.50 24.76 12.89
C TYR A 350 25.74 23.41 12.18
N SER A 351 24.74 22.53 12.12
CA SER A 351 24.85 21.27 11.36
C SER A 351 24.84 21.51 9.85
N ALA A 352 24.13 22.55 9.37
CA ALA A 352 24.20 22.97 7.97
C ALA A 352 25.63 23.40 7.59
N LEU A 353 26.31 24.19 8.43
CA LEU A 353 27.69 24.65 8.16
C LEU A 353 28.75 23.53 8.09
N GLN A 354 28.50 22.36 8.66
CA GLN A 354 29.44 21.23 8.66
C GLN A 354 29.20 20.25 7.50
N TYR A 355 28.00 20.26 6.93
CA TYR A 355 27.63 19.38 5.83
C TYR A 355 28.32 19.80 4.53
N LYS A 356 29.03 18.89 3.84
CA LYS A 356 29.88 19.24 2.69
C LYS A 356 29.14 19.87 1.51
N TYR A 357 27.82 19.66 1.42
CA TYR A 357 26.98 20.21 0.36
C TYR A 357 26.15 21.40 0.80
N SER A 358 26.40 22.00 1.95
CA SER A 358 25.76 23.26 2.33
C SER A 358 26.43 24.45 1.64
N LEU A 359 25.63 25.39 1.13
CA LEU A 359 26.13 26.65 0.55
C LEU A 359 26.28 27.75 1.59
N ASP A 360 25.42 27.76 2.60
CA ASP A 360 25.40 28.74 3.68
C ASP A 360 24.99 28.07 5.01
N ASP A 361 24.58 28.89 5.99
CA ASP A 361 24.10 28.44 7.28
C ASP A 361 22.62 28.01 7.26
N LYS A 362 21.99 27.92 6.08
CA LYS A 362 20.62 27.45 5.91
C LYS A 362 20.61 26.02 5.40
N ILE A 363 19.79 25.22 6.04
CA ILE A 363 19.60 23.81 5.71
C ILE A 363 19.07 23.59 4.29
N ASP A 364 18.31 24.55 3.75
CA ASP A 364 17.65 24.47 2.45
C ASP A 364 18.52 25.00 1.30
N SER A 365 19.79 25.34 1.56
CA SER A 365 20.73 25.86 0.57
C SER A 365 21.85 24.86 0.27
N VAL A 366 21.87 24.31 -0.95
CA VAL A 366 22.69 23.14 -1.29
C VAL A 366 23.55 23.29 -2.55
N SER A 367 24.78 22.79 -2.52
CA SER A 367 25.75 22.96 -3.62
C SER A 367 25.78 21.80 -4.61
N LYS A 368 25.16 20.66 -4.27
CA LYS A 368 25.11 19.42 -5.07
C LYS A 368 23.82 18.66 -4.82
N TYR A 369 23.42 17.85 -5.81
CA TYR A 369 22.18 17.07 -5.87
C TYR A 369 20.96 17.99 -5.72
N CYS A 370 20.78 18.84 -6.73
CA CYS A 370 19.75 19.86 -6.74
C CYS A 370 19.06 19.90 -8.11
N VAL A 371 17.72 19.85 -8.07
CA VAL A 371 16.83 19.92 -9.25
C VAL A 371 15.95 21.17 -9.25
N VAL A 372 15.94 21.94 -8.15
CA VAL A 372 15.15 23.16 -7.98
C VAL A 372 16.06 24.34 -7.67
N ASP A 373 16.09 25.33 -8.56
CA ASP A 373 17.00 26.49 -8.47
C ASP A 373 16.82 27.36 -7.22
N THR A 374 15.65 27.31 -6.57
CA THR A 374 15.41 27.99 -5.30
C THR A 374 16.22 27.44 -4.13
N PHE A 375 16.69 26.19 -4.22
CA PHE A 375 17.44 25.53 -3.14
C PHE A 375 18.94 25.50 -3.37
N GLY A 376 19.47 25.89 -4.54
CA GLY A 376 20.91 25.83 -4.74
C GLY A 376 21.41 25.71 -6.17
N VAL A 377 22.60 25.12 -6.33
CA VAL A 377 23.25 24.93 -7.63
C VAL A 377 22.67 23.71 -8.32
N VAL A 378 21.82 23.93 -9.33
CA VAL A 378 21.16 22.87 -10.09
C VAL A 378 22.16 22.05 -10.90
N ASP A 379 22.26 20.77 -10.60
CA ASP A 379 23.06 19.77 -11.32
C ASP A 379 22.20 18.62 -11.89
N ASN A 380 20.91 18.57 -11.55
CA ASN A 380 19.94 17.54 -11.93
C ASN A 380 20.33 16.11 -11.50
N LEU A 381 21.20 15.97 -10.50
CA LEU A 381 21.54 14.67 -9.94
C LEU A 381 20.50 14.26 -8.89
N VAL A 382 19.81 13.15 -9.12
CA VAL A 382 18.73 12.64 -8.26
C VAL A 382 19.11 11.37 -7.48
N ARG A 383 20.33 10.84 -7.72
CA ARG A 383 20.89 9.68 -7.01
C ARG A 383 22.35 9.95 -6.66
N LEU A 384 22.81 9.41 -5.53
CA LEU A 384 24.21 9.50 -5.15
C LEU A 384 25.14 8.91 -6.21
N GLU A 385 26.18 9.65 -6.53
CA GLU A 385 27.33 9.14 -7.27
C GLU A 385 28.19 8.28 -6.35
N ALA A 386 28.92 7.30 -6.93
CA ALA A 386 29.74 6.37 -6.15
C ALA A 386 30.82 7.05 -5.27
N SER A 387 31.24 8.28 -5.59
CA SER A 387 32.19 9.05 -4.75
C SER A 387 31.55 9.68 -3.51
N ASP A 388 30.23 9.70 -3.45
CA ASP A 388 29.42 10.26 -2.36
C ASP A 388 28.59 9.20 -1.64
N ASP A 389 28.67 7.97 -2.08
CA ASP A 389 27.98 6.85 -1.47
C ASP A 389 28.90 6.18 -0.44
N ALA A 390 28.52 6.23 0.83
CA ALA A 390 29.32 5.65 1.91
C ALA A 390 29.58 4.16 1.72
N ALA A 391 28.62 3.38 1.21
CA ALA A 391 28.83 1.97 0.94
C ALA A 391 29.84 1.78 -0.21
N SER A 392 29.71 2.55 -1.29
CA SER A 392 30.66 2.51 -2.41
C SER A 392 32.09 2.88 -2.00
N VAL A 393 32.25 3.91 -1.17
CA VAL A 393 33.57 4.37 -0.73
C VAL A 393 34.20 3.43 0.29
N ASN A 394 33.43 2.94 1.26
CA ASN A 394 33.97 2.12 2.34
C ASN A 394 34.17 0.66 1.94
N TRP A 395 33.31 0.09 1.08
CA TRP A 395 33.33 -1.33 0.72
C TRP A 395 33.67 -1.63 -0.75
N SER A 396 34.01 -0.60 -1.53
CA SER A 396 34.27 -0.58 -2.98
C SER A 396 33.06 -0.32 -3.87
N SER A 397 33.32 0.10 -5.11
CA SER A 397 32.32 0.58 -6.07
C SER A 397 31.31 -0.47 -6.56
N LYS A 398 31.36 -1.70 -6.06
CA LYS A 398 30.33 -2.71 -6.31
C LYS A 398 29.20 -2.66 -5.27
N TRP A 399 29.46 -2.04 -4.12
CA TRP A 399 28.48 -1.77 -3.08
C TRP A 399 27.94 -0.35 -3.22
N ARG A 400 26.69 -0.13 -2.85
CA ARG A 400 26.04 1.20 -2.82
C ARG A 400 24.84 1.17 -1.88
N MET A 401 24.41 2.35 -1.43
CA MET A 401 23.10 2.52 -0.83
C MET A 401 21.99 2.05 -1.80
N PRO A 402 20.92 1.41 -1.29
CA PRO A 402 19.76 1.08 -2.11
C PRO A 402 19.08 2.35 -2.61
N THR A 403 18.38 2.29 -3.73
CA THR A 403 17.48 3.39 -4.12
C THR A 403 16.17 3.32 -3.34
N VAL A 404 15.38 4.39 -3.37
CA VAL A 404 14.03 4.35 -2.75
C VAL A 404 13.15 3.27 -3.40
N GLU A 405 13.30 3.02 -4.70
CA GLU A 405 12.56 1.94 -5.38
C GLU A 405 12.96 0.55 -4.88
N GLU A 406 14.24 0.34 -4.56
CA GLU A 406 14.74 -0.93 -4.04
C GLU A 406 14.38 -1.14 -2.56
N LEU A 407 14.33 -0.07 -1.76
CA LEU A 407 13.77 -0.13 -0.40
C LEU A 407 12.27 -0.47 -0.44
N ASN A 408 11.52 0.12 -1.38
CA ASN A 408 10.11 -0.20 -1.58
C ASN A 408 9.91 -1.66 -1.99
N GLU A 409 10.74 -2.16 -2.93
CA GLU A 409 10.74 -3.58 -3.29
C GLU A 409 11.01 -4.49 -2.08
N LEU A 410 11.99 -4.14 -1.25
CA LEU A 410 12.31 -4.88 -0.02
C LEU A 410 11.12 -4.94 0.93
N MET A 411 10.47 -3.80 1.19
CA MET A 411 9.31 -3.69 2.08
C MET A 411 8.11 -4.50 1.57
N GLU A 412 7.84 -4.44 0.27
CA GLU A 412 6.71 -5.15 -0.35
C GLU A 412 6.90 -6.67 -0.35
N ASN A 413 8.13 -7.11 -0.62
CA ASN A 413 8.43 -8.51 -0.85
C ASN A 413 9.03 -9.23 0.37
N CYS A 414 9.01 -8.63 1.56
CA CYS A 414 9.41 -9.29 2.81
C CYS A 414 8.27 -9.35 3.83
N SER A 415 8.21 -10.44 4.61
CA SER A 415 7.53 -10.46 5.90
C SER A 415 8.43 -9.80 6.94
N VAL A 416 7.81 -9.21 7.95
CA VAL A 416 8.51 -8.31 8.87
C VAL A 416 8.20 -8.72 10.28
N LEU A 417 9.26 -9.09 10.99
CA LEU A 417 9.18 -9.60 12.34
C LEU A 417 10.07 -8.77 13.25
N PHE A 418 9.48 -8.04 14.20
CA PHE A 418 10.26 -7.36 15.23
C PHE A 418 10.81 -8.36 16.24
N THR A 419 12.08 -8.21 16.60
CA THR A 419 12.72 -8.95 17.71
C THR A 419 13.32 -7.99 18.73
N ASP A 420 13.20 -8.36 20.00
CA ASP A 420 13.80 -7.63 21.13
C ASP A 420 15.27 -8.03 21.35
N ASP A 421 15.66 -9.17 20.81
CA ASP A 421 16.97 -9.80 21.02
C ASP A 421 17.29 -10.69 19.80
N TYR A 422 17.95 -10.08 18.82
CA TYR A 422 18.37 -10.81 17.62
C TYR A 422 19.47 -11.81 17.96
N GLU A 423 19.18 -13.11 17.80
CA GLU A 423 20.11 -14.23 18.03
C GLU A 423 20.84 -14.21 19.39
N GLY A 424 20.21 -13.67 20.45
CA GLY A 424 20.83 -13.60 21.78
C GLY A 424 21.90 -12.51 21.92
N THR A 425 21.98 -11.57 20.97
CA THR A 425 22.94 -10.45 20.99
C THR A 425 22.53 -9.32 21.94
N GLY A 426 21.29 -9.29 22.40
CA GLY A 426 20.67 -8.21 23.16
C GLY A 426 20.26 -7.01 22.31
N VAL A 427 20.34 -7.10 20.97
CA VAL A 427 20.00 -6.01 20.05
C VAL A 427 18.61 -6.21 19.48
N SER A 428 17.74 -5.21 19.66
CA SER A 428 16.43 -5.17 19.04
C SER A 428 16.49 -4.70 17.59
N GLY A 429 15.50 -5.06 16.79
CA GLY A 429 15.37 -4.62 15.41
C GLY A 429 14.32 -5.41 14.65
N ILE A 430 14.42 -5.39 13.33
CA ILE A 430 13.46 -6.06 12.44
C ILE A 430 14.16 -7.11 11.58
N LEU A 431 13.56 -8.30 11.54
CA LEU A 431 13.93 -9.37 10.64
C LEU A 431 13.03 -9.31 9.41
N LEU A 432 13.64 -9.14 8.24
CA LEU A 432 12.97 -9.13 6.95
C LEU A 432 13.19 -10.47 6.29
N THR A 433 12.11 -11.22 6.06
CA THR A 433 12.18 -12.54 5.42
C THR A 433 11.48 -12.49 4.07
N SER A 434 12.15 -12.93 3.01
CA SER A 434 11.59 -12.84 1.66
C SER A 434 10.27 -13.61 1.54
N LYS A 435 9.31 -13.03 0.81
CA LYS A 435 8.06 -13.64 0.36
C LYS A 435 8.21 -14.25 -1.04
N VAL A 436 9.35 -14.05 -1.70
CA VAL A 436 9.57 -14.51 -3.08
C VAL A 436 9.69 -16.04 -3.12
N PRO A 437 8.90 -16.75 -3.96
CA PRO A 437 8.96 -18.19 -4.07
C PRO A 437 10.38 -18.70 -4.35
N GLY A 438 10.87 -19.62 -3.52
CA GLY A 438 12.23 -20.16 -3.60
C GLY A 438 13.28 -19.41 -2.75
N TYR A 439 12.91 -18.27 -2.16
CA TYR A 439 13.74 -17.49 -1.24
C TYR A 439 13.09 -17.29 0.14
N THR A 440 11.99 -18.00 0.43
CA THR A 440 11.19 -17.81 1.65
C THR A 440 11.87 -18.24 2.95
N ASP A 441 13.09 -18.75 2.86
CA ASP A 441 14.01 -19.09 3.94
C ASP A 441 15.16 -18.07 4.07
N ARG A 442 15.15 -16.99 3.28
CA ARG A 442 16.18 -15.94 3.24
C ARG A 442 15.72 -14.71 3.98
N SER A 443 16.60 -14.19 4.83
CA SER A 443 16.32 -13.02 5.64
C SER A 443 17.54 -12.12 5.83
N ILE A 444 17.25 -10.84 6.10
CA ILE A 444 18.22 -9.85 6.61
C ILE A 444 17.69 -9.25 7.90
N PHE A 445 18.59 -8.89 8.81
CA PHE A 445 18.25 -8.20 10.05
C PHE A 445 18.67 -6.74 9.96
N LEU A 446 17.74 -5.83 10.22
CA LEU A 446 18.01 -4.41 10.35
C LEU A 446 17.93 -4.04 11.83
N PRO A 447 19.07 -3.80 12.51
CA PRO A 447 19.06 -3.40 13.91
C PRO A 447 18.32 -2.07 14.10
N GLY A 448 17.59 -1.95 15.19
CA GLY A 448 16.86 -0.73 15.57
C GLY A 448 17.75 0.47 15.89
N ASN A 449 19.06 0.39 15.66
CA ASN A 449 20.03 1.39 16.13
C ASN A 449 20.08 2.70 15.31
N GLY A 450 19.06 2.95 14.49
CA GLY A 450 18.94 4.14 13.65
C GLY A 450 18.40 5.33 14.43
N TYR A 451 19.12 6.43 14.41
CA TYR A 451 18.71 7.74 14.93
C TYR A 451 18.61 7.97 16.45
N ILE A 452 19.10 9.14 16.89
CA ILE A 452 19.06 9.66 18.27
C ILE A 452 18.05 10.80 18.25
N GLN A 453 16.74 10.56 18.43
CA GLN A 453 15.80 11.67 18.30
C GLN A 453 14.62 11.71 19.24
N TYR A 454 14.74 11.19 20.45
CA TYR A 454 13.82 11.64 21.48
C TYR A 454 14.49 11.77 22.84
N GLU A 455 14.23 12.90 23.52
CA GLU A 455 14.39 12.96 24.99
C GLU A 455 13.46 11.94 25.68
N GLN A 456 12.44 11.42 24.97
CA GLN A 456 11.56 10.32 25.37
C GLN A 456 11.31 9.38 24.18
N LYS A 457 12.05 8.27 24.12
CA LYS A 457 11.82 7.25 23.09
C LYS A 457 10.40 6.69 23.21
N PRO A 458 9.74 6.33 22.10
CA PRO A 458 8.49 5.59 22.17
C PRO A 458 8.72 4.33 22.99
N THR A 459 7.81 4.05 23.91
CA THR A 459 7.89 2.86 24.75
C THR A 459 6.89 1.80 24.29
N ASP A 460 7.23 0.53 24.42
CA ASP A 460 6.22 -0.53 24.35
C ASP A 460 5.20 -0.41 25.50
N ALA A 461 4.20 -1.30 25.51
CA ALA A 461 3.14 -1.32 26.53
C ALA A 461 3.69 -1.53 27.95
N GLU A 462 4.91 -2.06 28.06
CA GLU A 462 5.65 -2.31 29.29
C GLU A 462 6.58 -1.15 29.69
N GLY A 463 6.67 -0.08 28.90
CA GLY A 463 7.49 1.09 29.17
C GLY A 463 8.96 0.97 28.70
N LYS A 464 9.31 -0.04 27.90
CA LYS A 464 10.65 -0.22 27.33
C LYS A 464 10.81 0.67 26.11
N GLU A 465 11.86 1.49 26.13
CA GLU A 465 12.25 2.31 24.99
C GLU A 465 12.51 1.47 23.73
N LEU A 466 11.92 1.87 22.62
CA LEU A 466 12.11 1.28 21.30
C LEU A 466 13.06 2.15 20.47
N ASP A 467 13.98 1.50 19.77
CA ASP A 467 14.84 2.15 18.78
C ASP A 467 14.33 1.78 17.37
N ASP A 468 13.72 2.75 16.68
CA ASP A 468 13.20 2.56 15.31
C ASP A 468 14.38 2.56 14.31
N PRO A 469 14.46 1.62 13.35
CA PRO A 469 15.49 1.67 12.31
C PRO A 469 15.26 2.86 11.37
N TYR A 470 16.33 3.59 11.02
CA TYR A 470 16.33 4.63 9.99
C TYR A 470 17.47 4.36 9.01
N TYR A 471 17.12 4.13 7.76
CA TYR A 471 18.05 3.75 6.70
C TYR A 471 17.97 4.71 5.54
N TRP A 472 19.12 5.23 5.10
CA TRP A 472 19.17 6.08 3.92
C TRP A 472 18.92 5.30 2.64
N SER A 473 18.17 5.90 1.73
CA SER A 473 18.28 5.59 0.31
C SER A 473 19.33 6.49 -0.36
N SER A 474 19.84 6.07 -1.50
CA SER A 474 20.63 6.89 -2.41
C SER A 474 19.79 7.91 -3.20
N SER A 475 18.46 7.93 -3.04
CA SER A 475 17.54 8.77 -3.82
C SER A 475 17.26 10.13 -3.15
N LEU A 476 17.34 11.19 -3.96
CA LEU A 476 17.00 12.56 -3.57
C LEU A 476 15.47 12.74 -3.44
N CYS A 477 15.02 13.60 -2.52
CA CYS A 477 13.66 14.15 -2.60
C CYS A 477 13.63 15.27 -3.65
N GLU A 478 13.10 15.00 -4.84
CA GLU A 478 13.10 15.96 -5.94
C GLU A 478 12.28 17.23 -5.63
N ALA A 479 11.21 17.12 -4.83
CA ALA A 479 10.39 18.26 -4.44
C ALA A 479 11.11 19.23 -3.48
N ARG A 480 12.09 18.73 -2.71
CA ARG A 480 12.85 19.48 -1.71
C ARG A 480 14.28 18.96 -1.66
N CYS A 481 15.17 19.58 -2.44
CA CYS A 481 16.54 19.08 -2.65
C CYS A 481 17.40 19.02 -1.37
N TRP A 482 16.98 19.62 -0.26
CA TRP A 482 17.65 19.51 1.04
C TRP A 482 17.20 18.29 1.85
N LEU A 483 16.27 17.50 1.33
CA LEU A 483 15.81 16.23 1.87
C LEU A 483 16.26 15.06 0.98
N ALA A 484 16.41 13.89 1.57
CA ALA A 484 16.56 12.62 0.87
C ALA A 484 15.60 11.58 1.47
N TRP A 485 15.36 10.50 0.72
CA TRP A 485 14.45 9.45 1.15
C TRP A 485 15.11 8.50 2.16
N GLN A 486 14.36 8.15 3.21
CA GLN A 486 14.69 7.15 4.20
C GLN A 486 13.58 6.11 4.31
N MET A 487 13.98 4.92 4.75
CA MET A 487 13.07 3.87 5.22
C MET A 487 13.10 3.83 6.75
N THR A 488 11.91 3.73 7.37
CA THR A 488 11.76 3.43 8.80
C THR A 488 10.62 2.45 9.06
N PHE A 489 10.65 1.83 10.24
CA PHE A 489 9.61 0.93 10.72
C PHE A 489 9.32 1.26 12.19
N SER A 490 8.05 1.48 12.54
CA SER A 490 7.65 1.51 13.96
C SER A 490 6.59 0.46 14.23
N LEU A 491 6.64 -0.13 15.43
CA LEU A 491 5.67 -1.15 15.87
C LEU A 491 4.21 -0.67 15.83
N ASN A 492 3.97 0.64 15.93
CA ASN A 492 2.62 1.20 15.97
C ASN A 492 2.09 1.67 14.61
N ARG A 493 2.97 1.82 13.62
CA ARG A 493 2.62 2.42 12.31
C ARG A 493 3.02 1.57 11.12
N GLY A 494 3.76 0.48 11.35
CA GLY A 494 4.36 -0.30 10.29
C GLY A 494 5.48 0.47 9.59
N TRP A 495 5.61 0.20 8.29
CA TRP A 495 6.61 0.82 7.43
C TRP A 495 6.24 2.23 7.02
N GLU A 496 7.22 3.12 7.03
CA GLU A 496 7.06 4.46 6.49
C GLU A 496 8.23 4.82 5.56
N GLU A 497 7.90 5.24 4.35
CA GLU A 497 8.81 5.97 3.46
C GLU A 497 8.74 7.45 3.86
N ILE A 498 9.85 8.00 4.36
CA ILE A 498 9.90 9.38 4.84
C ILE A 498 11.00 10.15 4.14
N THR A 499 10.87 11.47 4.09
CA THR A 499 11.95 12.35 3.64
C THR A 499 12.56 13.04 4.85
N PHE A 500 13.88 13.09 4.90
CA PHE A 500 14.59 13.66 6.04
C PHE A 500 15.75 14.55 5.60
N PRO A 501 16.11 15.58 6.40
CA PRO A 501 17.20 16.47 6.06
C PRO A 501 18.52 15.74 5.86
N ARG A 502 19.20 16.05 4.75
CA ARG A 502 20.44 15.38 4.33
C ARG A 502 21.61 15.56 5.30
N THR A 503 21.52 16.54 6.19
CA THR A 503 22.53 16.87 7.20
C THR A 503 22.54 15.94 8.41
N ILE A 504 21.71 14.89 8.42
CA ILE A 504 21.48 14.06 9.60
C ILE A 504 22.08 12.68 9.38
N GLY A 505 22.76 12.16 10.40
CA GLY A 505 23.30 10.81 10.40
C GLY A 505 22.21 9.75 10.49
N ALA A 506 22.18 8.83 9.52
CA ALA A 506 21.37 7.60 9.58
C ALA A 506 22.22 6.39 9.15
N SER A 507 21.67 5.19 9.38
CA SER A 507 22.33 3.93 9.02
C SER A 507 22.27 3.70 7.50
N ILE A 508 23.20 2.88 7.00
CA ILE A 508 23.32 2.46 5.59
C ILE A 508 23.50 0.96 5.54
#